data_AF-A0A1H9VVI2-F1
#
_entry.id   AF-A0A1H9VVI2-F1
#
_cell.length_a   1.000
_cell.length_b   1.000
_cell.length_c   1.000
_cell.angle_alpha   90.00
_cell.angle_beta   90.00
_cell.angle_gamma   90.00
#
_symmetry.space_group_name_H-M   'P 1'
#
loop_
_entity.id
_entity.type
_entity.pdbx_description
1 polymer ?
#
loop_
_entity_poly.entity_id
_entity_poly.type
_entity_poly.pdbx_seq_one_letter_code
_entity_poly.pdbx_strand_id
1 'polypeptide(L)'
;MRRGLLFLLLAGCAAAPRGDAPRPGAQPEQVVLYRDTVTVRFDDGQLCAVPREARSGGWSGRTVGCAHAWTARIAVPSERPRQSLARGGERVRLTGPDGTAIGYGPAPGV
;
A
#
# COMPACT_ATOMS: atom_id res chain seq x y z
N MET A 1 -28.30 -21.31 43.69
CA MET A 1 -26.95 -20.72 43.57
C MET A 1 -26.38 -21.08 42.19
N ARG A 2 -26.50 -20.19 41.21
CA ARG A 2 -25.97 -20.39 39.85
C ARG A 2 -25.34 -19.07 39.40
N ARG A 3 -24.19 -18.76 40.01
CA ARG A 3 -23.29 -17.67 39.60
C ARG A 3 -22.14 -18.32 38.84
N GLY A 4 -21.87 -17.80 37.65
CA GLY A 4 -20.65 -18.10 36.93
C GLY A 4 -20.88 -18.95 35.69
N LEU A 5 -21.28 -18.30 34.59
CA LEU A 5 -20.81 -18.66 33.25
C LEU A 5 -21.03 -17.49 32.27
N LEU A 6 -20.70 -16.28 32.69
CA LEU A 6 -20.52 -15.12 31.80
C LEU A 6 -19.03 -14.81 31.89
N PHE A 7 -18.21 -15.12 30.88
CA PHE A 7 -16.91 -14.45 30.58
C PHE A 7 -16.04 -15.15 29.50
N LEU A 8 -16.55 -16.11 28.72
CA LEU A 8 -15.71 -16.91 27.79
C LEU A 8 -15.86 -16.61 26.29
N LEU A 9 -16.44 -15.48 25.86
CA LEU A 9 -16.70 -15.22 24.43
C LEU A 9 -16.14 -13.91 23.86
N LEU A 10 -15.09 -13.33 24.45
CA LEU A 10 -14.38 -12.18 23.85
C LEU A 10 -12.98 -12.49 23.31
N ALA A 11 -12.60 -13.77 23.20
CA ALA A 11 -11.30 -14.13 22.67
C ALA A 11 -11.31 -14.20 21.13
N GLY A 12 -10.70 -13.17 20.51
CA GLY A 12 -9.80 -13.43 19.38
C GLY A 12 -10.32 -13.17 17.97
N CYS A 13 -10.52 -11.91 17.61
CA CYS A 13 -10.25 -11.45 16.25
C CYS A 13 -9.19 -10.33 16.25
N ALA A 14 -8.15 -10.49 17.08
CA ALA A 14 -6.88 -9.81 16.88
C ALA A 14 -5.97 -10.75 16.09
N ALA A 15 -6.33 -11.03 14.83
CA ALA A 15 -5.37 -11.57 13.87
C ALA A 15 -4.37 -10.44 13.59
N ALA A 16 -3.36 -10.30 14.46
CA ALA A 16 -2.23 -9.45 14.18
C ALA A 16 -1.68 -9.89 12.81
N PRO A 17 -1.45 -8.98 11.86
CA PRO A 17 -0.79 -9.34 10.62
C PRO A 17 0.50 -10.04 11.01
N ARG A 18 0.69 -11.27 10.53
CA ARG A 18 1.97 -11.97 10.68
C ARG A 18 3.01 -11.05 10.06
N GLY A 19 3.77 -10.36 10.89
CA GLY A 19 4.89 -9.55 10.47
C GLY A 19 6.00 -10.50 10.06
N ASP A 20 5.84 -11.14 8.90
CA ASP A 20 6.92 -11.89 8.29
C ASP A 20 8.10 -10.92 8.13
N ALA A 21 9.29 -11.42 8.46
CA ALA A 21 10.50 -10.63 8.37
C ALA A 21 10.60 -10.04 6.95
N PRO A 22 10.93 -8.74 6.80
CA PRO A 22 11.00 -8.11 5.49
C PRO A 22 11.91 -8.91 4.56
N ARG A 23 11.44 -9.27 3.36
CA ARG A 23 12.26 -10.00 2.41
C ARG A 23 13.11 -9.02 1.58
N PRO A 24 14.45 -9.16 1.58
CA PRO A 24 15.29 -8.35 0.70
C PRO A 24 14.87 -8.50 -0.76
N GLY A 25 14.73 -7.38 -1.46
CA GLY A 25 14.36 -7.36 -2.87
C GLY A 25 12.88 -7.67 -3.17
N ALA A 26 11.99 -7.67 -2.16
CA ALA A 26 10.55 -7.77 -2.37
C ALA A 26 10.07 -6.75 -3.41
N GLN A 27 9.19 -7.20 -4.30
CA GLN A 27 8.70 -6.41 -5.42
C GLN A 27 7.25 -5.97 -5.19
N PRO A 28 6.84 -4.80 -5.72
CA PRO A 28 5.45 -4.40 -5.65
C PRO A 28 4.58 -5.37 -6.48
N GLU A 29 3.59 -5.95 -5.81
CA GLU A 29 2.64 -6.91 -6.40
C GLU A 29 1.32 -6.21 -6.77
N GLN A 30 0.87 -5.29 -5.91
CA GLN A 30 -0.38 -4.55 -6.12
C GLN A 30 -0.21 -3.08 -5.74
N VAL A 31 -0.65 -2.19 -6.63
CA VAL A 31 -0.62 -0.74 -6.41
C VAL A 31 -2.02 -0.18 -6.54
N VAL A 32 -2.45 0.60 -5.55
CA VAL A 32 -3.76 1.27 -5.55
C VAL A 32 -3.57 2.74 -5.26
N LEU A 33 -4.09 3.58 -6.14
CA LEU A 33 -4.10 5.02 -6.03
C LEU A 33 -5.44 5.49 -5.46
N TYR A 34 -5.36 6.27 -4.38
CA TYR A 34 -6.46 7.02 -3.79
C TYR A 34 -6.26 8.51 -4.09
N ARG A 35 -7.19 9.35 -3.63
CA ARG A 35 -7.14 10.81 -3.81
C ARG A 35 -5.89 11.45 -3.18
N ASP A 36 -5.49 10.93 -2.04
CA ASP A 36 -4.51 11.51 -1.11
C ASP A 36 -3.47 10.49 -0.62
N THR A 37 -3.46 9.27 -1.17
CA THR A 37 -2.51 8.23 -0.79
C THR A 37 -2.31 7.26 -1.95
N VAL A 38 -1.12 6.68 -2.06
CA VAL A 38 -0.90 5.44 -2.79
C VAL A 38 -0.63 4.34 -1.79
N THR A 39 -1.27 3.19 -1.95
CA THR A 39 -0.91 1.97 -1.21
C THR A 39 -0.21 0.98 -2.13
N VAL A 40 0.80 0.31 -1.60
CA VAL A 40 1.61 -0.66 -2.32
C VAL A 40 1.71 -1.92 -1.46
N ARG A 41 1.14 -3.02 -1.95
CA ARG A 41 1.33 -4.34 -1.36
C ARG A 41 2.50 -5.01 -2.08
N PHE A 42 3.49 -5.42 -1.30
CA PHE A 42 4.64 -6.17 -1.78
C PHE A 42 4.33 -7.66 -1.80
N ASP A 43 5.09 -8.40 -2.61
CA ASP A 43 4.98 -9.86 -2.76
C ASP A 43 5.36 -10.64 -1.49
N ASP A 44 5.98 -9.98 -0.50
CA ASP A 44 6.19 -10.50 0.86
C ASP A 44 5.03 -10.18 1.81
N GLY A 45 3.93 -9.65 1.29
CA GLY A 45 2.70 -9.36 2.02
C GLY A 45 2.69 -8.03 2.76
N GLN A 46 3.80 -7.30 2.84
CA GLN A 46 3.82 -6.00 3.51
C GLN A 46 3.04 -4.94 2.72
N LEU A 47 2.28 -4.12 3.45
CA LEU A 47 1.52 -3.01 2.90
C LEU A 47 2.16 -1.68 3.28
N CYS A 48 2.60 -0.95 2.28
CA CYS A 48 3.18 0.37 2.42
C CYS A 48 2.20 1.45 1.94
N ALA A 49 2.32 2.65 2.49
CA ALA A 49 1.57 3.82 2.03
C ALA A 49 2.51 4.96 1.62
N VAL A 50 2.07 5.79 0.68
CA VAL A 50 2.70 7.07 0.33
C VAL A 50 1.63 8.15 0.44
N PRO A 51 1.56 8.86 1.58
CA PRO A 51 0.58 9.93 1.76
C PRO A 51 0.90 11.11 0.86
N ARG A 52 -0.14 11.87 0.53
CA ARG A 52 -0.03 13.11 -0.24
C ARG A 52 0.18 14.28 0.71
N GLU A 53 1.35 14.92 0.62
CA GLU A 53 1.63 16.14 1.39
C GLU A 53 1.18 17.41 0.67
N ALA A 54 1.18 17.41 -0.66
CA ALA A 54 0.85 18.56 -1.49
C ALA A 54 -0.67 18.74 -1.69
N ARG A 55 -1.17 19.98 -1.60
CA ARG A 55 -2.61 20.29 -1.76
C ARG A 55 -3.09 20.34 -3.22
N SER A 56 -2.20 20.50 -4.19
CA SER A 56 -2.52 20.57 -5.63
C SER A 56 -1.46 19.85 -6.46
N GLY A 57 -1.82 19.48 -7.70
CA GLY A 57 -0.93 18.80 -8.64
C GLY A 57 -0.50 17.38 -8.24
N GLY A 58 0.40 16.80 -9.03
CA GLY A 58 1.07 15.56 -8.69
C GLY A 58 1.94 15.70 -7.44
N TRP A 59 2.33 14.57 -6.85
CA TRP A 59 3.20 14.55 -5.68
C TRP A 59 4.23 13.42 -5.75
N SER A 60 5.19 13.46 -4.85
CA SER A 60 6.14 12.36 -4.64
C SER A 60 6.36 12.16 -3.15
N GLY A 61 6.76 10.95 -2.77
CA GLY A 61 7.02 10.62 -1.38
C GLY A 61 7.60 9.23 -1.21
N ARG A 62 8.17 8.97 -0.04
CA ARG A 62 8.68 7.66 0.34
C ARG A 62 7.57 6.81 0.94
N THR A 63 7.65 5.50 0.76
CA THR A 63 6.79 4.53 1.44
C THR A 63 6.99 4.57 2.95
N VAL A 64 5.88 4.50 3.69
CA VAL A 64 5.81 4.45 5.16
C VAL A 64 4.89 3.31 5.60
N GLY A 65 4.96 2.94 6.88
CA GLY A 65 4.12 1.88 7.47
C GLY A 65 4.60 0.45 7.19
N CYS A 66 5.74 0.29 6.53
CA CYS A 66 6.37 -0.99 6.19
C CYS A 66 7.90 -0.87 6.21
N ALA A 67 8.62 -1.97 6.02
CA ALA A 67 10.08 -1.97 5.97
C ALA A 67 10.67 -1.56 4.61
N HIS A 68 9.86 -1.58 3.55
CA HIS A 68 10.32 -1.29 2.19
C HIS A 68 10.48 0.21 1.96
N ALA A 69 11.66 0.62 1.50
CA ALA A 69 12.09 2.00 1.35
C ALA A 69 11.95 2.54 -0.08
N TRP A 70 10.80 2.32 -0.71
CA TRP A 70 10.54 2.76 -2.08
C TRP A 70 10.10 4.22 -2.13
N THR A 71 10.30 4.88 -3.27
CA THR A 71 9.77 6.22 -3.53
C THR A 71 8.71 6.14 -4.62
N ALA A 72 7.59 6.85 -4.45
CA ALA A 72 6.57 6.97 -5.47
C ALA A 72 6.55 8.39 -6.05
N ARG A 73 6.37 8.50 -7.37
CA ARG A 73 5.99 9.72 -8.06
C ARG A 73 4.63 9.54 -8.71
N ILE A 74 3.72 10.45 -8.41
CA ILE A 74 2.34 10.45 -8.89
C ILE A 74 2.16 11.70 -9.75
N ALA A 75 1.93 11.54 -11.05
CA ALA A 75 1.88 12.68 -11.98
C ALA A 75 0.63 13.56 -11.78
N VAL A 76 -0.52 12.92 -11.52
CA VAL A 76 -1.83 13.60 -11.39
C VAL A 76 -2.59 13.01 -10.19
N PRO A 77 -3.37 13.77 -9.41
CA PRO A 77 -4.28 13.19 -8.42
C PRO A 77 -5.39 12.34 -9.04
N SER A 78 -5.86 11.32 -8.32
CA SER A 78 -7.04 10.58 -8.76
C SER A 78 -8.30 11.25 -8.24
N GLU A 79 -9.29 11.38 -9.12
CA GLU A 79 -10.66 11.78 -8.78
C GLU A 79 -11.51 10.57 -8.35
N ARG A 80 -11.02 9.35 -8.58
CA ARG A 80 -11.70 8.12 -8.15
C ARG A 80 -11.42 7.89 -6.66
N PRO A 81 -12.41 7.43 -5.87
CA PRO A 81 -12.17 7.05 -4.48
C PRO A 81 -11.09 5.97 -4.33
N ARG A 82 -11.02 5.03 -5.28
CA ARG A 82 -10.04 3.95 -5.33
C ARG A 82 -9.77 3.58 -6.78
N GLN A 83 -8.49 3.52 -7.15
CA GLN A 83 -8.07 3.13 -8.48
C GLN A 83 -6.96 2.08 -8.39
N SER A 84 -7.30 0.82 -8.69
CA SER A 84 -6.30 -0.22 -8.88
C SER A 84 -5.46 0.07 -10.11
N LEU A 85 -4.15 -0.10 -9.99
CA LEU A 85 -3.21 0.11 -11.07
C LEU A 85 -2.57 -1.21 -11.50
N ALA A 86 -2.36 -1.37 -12.79
CA ALA A 86 -1.59 -2.46 -13.37
C ALA A 86 -0.19 -1.98 -13.74
N ARG A 87 0.77 -2.91 -13.78
CA ARG A 87 2.12 -2.64 -14.27
C ARG A 87 2.05 -2.24 -15.75
N GLY A 88 2.86 -1.24 -16.14
CA GLY A 88 2.82 -0.64 -17.47
C GLY A 88 1.95 0.62 -17.47
N GLY A 89 2.58 1.78 -17.40
CA GLY A 89 1.92 3.09 -17.43
C GLY A 89 2.68 4.16 -16.66
N GLU A 90 2.16 5.39 -16.69
CA GLU A 90 2.82 6.60 -16.16
C GLU A 90 2.02 7.27 -15.03
N ARG A 91 0.98 6.60 -14.51
CA ARG A 91 0.10 7.15 -13.47
C ARG A 91 0.83 7.30 -12.15
N VAL A 92 1.55 6.24 -11.79
CA VAL A 92 2.41 6.14 -10.61
C VAL A 92 3.70 5.48 -11.05
N ARG A 93 4.84 6.06 -10.67
CA ARG A 93 6.17 5.45 -10.84
C ARG A 93 6.74 5.13 -9.47
N LEU A 94 7.04 3.86 -9.24
CA LEU A 94 7.70 3.38 -8.02
C LEU A 94 9.18 3.15 -8.32
N THR A 95 10.06 3.71 -7.49
CA THR A 95 11.51 3.53 -7.58
C THR A 95 12.02 2.83 -6.32
N GLY A 96 12.65 1.68 -6.49
CA GLY A 96 13.27 0.90 -5.44
C GLY A 96 14.58 1.52 -4.92
N PRO A 97 15.08 1.05 -3.77
CA PRO A 97 16.33 1.53 -3.19
C PRO A 97 17.57 1.20 -4.05
N ASP A 98 17.46 0.22 -4.93
CA ASP A 98 18.44 -0.17 -5.95
C ASP A 98 18.38 0.69 -7.22
N GLY A 99 17.45 1.65 -7.29
CA GLY A 99 17.22 2.50 -8.46
C GLY A 99 16.27 1.90 -9.49
N THR A 100 15.79 0.65 -9.30
CA THR A 100 14.84 0.01 -10.20
C THR A 100 13.54 0.81 -10.25
N ALA A 101 13.13 1.27 -11.43
CA ALA A 101 11.90 2.05 -11.63
C ALA A 101 10.82 1.24 -12.35
N ILE A 102 9.59 1.28 -11.81
CA ILE A 102 8.45 0.56 -12.35
C ILE A 102 7.28 1.52 -12.52
N GLY A 103 6.74 1.59 -13.74
CA GLY A 103 5.56 2.37 -14.07
C GLY A 103 4.26 1.59 -13.89
N TYR A 104 3.23 2.26 -13.37
CA TYR A 104 1.89 1.73 -13.16
C TYR A 104 0.86 2.64 -13.82
N GLY A 105 -0.10 2.04 -14.51
CA GLY A 105 -1.22 2.71 -15.18
C GLY A 105 -2.58 2.17 -14.71
N PRO A 106 -3.70 2.78 -15.14
CA PRO A 106 -5.02 2.21 -14.89
C PRO A 106 -5.10 0.74 -15.34
N ALA A 107 -5.63 -0.13 -14.49
CA ALA A 107 -5.86 -1.52 -14.89
C ALA A 107 -6.91 -1.58 -16.03
N PRO A 108 -6.66 -2.36 -17.11
CA PRO A 108 -7.65 -2.51 -18.18
C PRO A 108 -8.91 -3.19 -17.64
N GLY A 109 -10.08 -2.59 -17.90
CA GLY A 109 -11.39 -3.17 -17.58
C GLY A 109 -12.03 -2.73 -16.25
N VAL A 110 -11.63 -1.60 -15.64
CA VAL A 110 -12.23 -1.04 -14.41
C VAL A 110 -12.69 0.40 -14.54
#